data_AF-A0AAW9U5J4-F1
#
_entry.id   AF-A0AAW9U5J4-F1
#
_cell.length_a   1.000
_cell.length_b   1.000
_cell.length_c   1.000
_cell.angle_alpha   90.00
_cell.angle_beta   90.00
_cell.angle_gamma   90.00
#
_symmetry.space_group_name_H-M   'P 1'
#
loop_
_entity.id
_entity.type
_entity.pdbx_description
1 polymer ?
#
loop_
_entity_poly.entity_id
_entity_poly.type
_entity_poly.pdbx_seq_one_letter_code
_entity_poly.pdbx_strand_id
1 'polypeptide(L)'
;MYTLSYVLYGIGGVAVLILLGFTIALFKKKGTAKTNKIAIIISVLVAVASFGYGGYHQYDINQTIEAADDEFADNADKFTKLYKTTYDDIEESGNSIKDSWTKGIVEAAADDEKADITSIVEEALVDNQESIDNSTTNIHKLKKYLDTMNDYDTGEYDYDAYNKAYKRLNSLINYVSDPSGSLTSYSDKLDTLVSDVDDAYKDIE
;
A
#
# COMPACT_ATOMS: atom_id res chain seq x y z
N MET A 1 -12.17 16.34 6.32
CA MET A 1 -12.50 16.21 7.76
C MET A 1 -11.97 17.34 8.65
N TYR A 2 -11.02 18.16 8.19
CA TYR A 2 -10.45 19.30 8.95
C TYR A 2 -11.41 20.47 9.26
N THR A 3 -12.54 20.58 8.56
CA THR A 3 -13.42 21.76 8.62
C THR A 3 -14.01 22.04 9.99
N LEU A 4 -14.38 21.02 10.77
CA LEU A 4 -14.98 21.21 12.09
C LEU A 4 -13.97 21.69 13.14
N SER A 5 -12.76 21.11 13.15
CA SER A 5 -11.67 21.52 14.04
C SER A 5 -11.23 22.95 13.77
N TYR A 6 -11.08 23.36 12.50
CA TYR A 6 -10.76 24.74 12.14
C TYR A 6 -11.85 25.74 12.58
N VAL A 7 -13.12 25.37 12.44
CA VAL A 7 -14.25 26.20 12.91
C VAL A 7 -14.22 26.34 14.44
N LEU A 8 -13.95 25.27 15.18
CA LEU A 8 -13.81 25.30 16.64
C LEU A 8 -12.61 26.11 17.11
N TYR A 9 -11.45 25.98 16.47
CA TYR A 9 -10.28 26.83 16.75
C TYR A 9 -10.56 28.30 16.44
N GLY A 10 -11.29 28.58 15.36
CA GLY A 10 -11.73 29.94 15.02
C GLY A 10 -12.65 30.54 16.09
N ILE A 11 -13.66 29.79 16.55
CA ILE A 11 -14.57 30.22 17.63
C ILE A 11 -13.80 30.40 18.96
N GLY A 12 -12.88 29.49 19.27
CA GLY A 12 -12.01 29.59 20.44
C GLY A 12 -11.12 30.84 20.41
N GLY A 13 -10.54 31.16 19.24
CA GLY A 13 -9.75 32.38 19.03
C GLY A 13 -10.57 33.65 19.26
N VAL A 14 -11.81 33.70 18.75
CA VAL A 14 -12.73 34.83 18.99
C VAL A 14 -13.09 34.95 20.48
N ALA A 15 -13.31 33.84 21.18
CA ALA A 15 -13.60 33.86 22.62
C ALA A 15 -12.42 34.40 23.45
N VAL A 16 -11.17 34.09 23.06
CA VAL A 16 -9.95 34.64 23.68
C VAL A 16 -9.84 36.16 23.44
N LEU A 17 -10.14 36.63 22.23
CA LEU A 17 -10.15 38.05 21.91
C LEU A 17 -11.20 38.82 22.73
N ILE A 18 -12.38 38.22 22.95
CA ILE A 18 -13.42 38.78 23.82
C ILE A 18 -12.92 38.85 25.27
N LEU A 19 -12.26 37.79 25.77
CA LEU A 19 -11.63 37.76 27.09
C LEU A 19 -10.59 38.87 27.29
N LEU A 20 -9.72 39.08 26.30
CA LEU A 20 -8.72 40.14 26.28
C LEU A 20 -9.39 41.53 26.27
N GLY A 21 -10.44 41.71 25.46
CA GLY A 21 -11.22 42.95 25.43
C GLY A 21 -11.87 43.28 26.79
N PHE A 22 -12.47 42.29 27.44
CA PHE A 22 -13.10 42.47 28.76
C PHE A 22 -12.08 42.66 29.89
N THR A 23 -10.93 41.99 29.85
CA THR A 23 -9.85 42.22 30.82
C THR A 23 -9.29 43.64 30.69
N ILE A 24 -9.03 44.13 29.47
CA ILE A 24 -8.62 45.52 29.22
C ILE A 24 -9.69 46.52 29.72
N ALA A 25 -10.97 46.23 29.51
CA ALA A 25 -12.08 47.06 29.97
C ALA A 25 -12.21 47.11 31.51
N LEU A 26 -11.83 46.04 32.23
CA LEU A 26 -11.77 46.03 33.70
C LEU A 26 -10.67 46.94 34.27
N PHE A 27 -9.55 47.10 33.55
CA PHE A 27 -8.45 47.98 33.97
C PHE A 27 -8.73 49.47 33.68
N LYS A 28 -9.62 49.80 32.73
CA LYS A 28 -10.09 51.16 32.47
C LYS A 28 -11.41 51.45 33.22
N LYS A 29 -11.30 51.86 34.48
CA LYS A 29 -12.41 52.01 35.44
C LYS A 29 -13.46 53.08 35.05
N LYS A 30 -14.72 52.67 34.82
CA LYS A 30 -16.02 53.30 35.23
C LYS A 30 -17.20 52.59 34.50
N GLY A 31 -17.54 51.36 34.92
CA GLY A 31 -18.64 50.61 34.32
C GLY A 31 -19.00 49.38 35.16
N THR A 32 -20.26 48.94 35.08
CA THR A 32 -20.95 47.92 35.90
C THR A 32 -20.16 46.62 36.08
N ALA A 33 -19.54 46.47 37.25
CA ALA A 33 -18.68 45.32 37.60
C ALA A 33 -19.39 43.95 37.62
N LYS A 34 -20.73 43.88 37.62
CA LYS A 34 -21.48 42.62 37.61
C LYS A 34 -21.59 41.99 36.21
N THR A 35 -21.83 42.79 35.18
CA THR A 35 -22.01 42.30 33.79
C THR A 35 -20.67 41.81 33.20
N ASN A 36 -19.57 42.48 33.52
CA ASN A 36 -18.23 42.09 33.06
C ASN A 36 -17.74 40.76 33.64
N LYS A 37 -18.15 40.39 34.86
CA LYS A 37 -17.77 39.10 35.48
C LYS A 37 -18.47 37.92 34.82
N ILE A 38 -19.77 38.05 34.51
CA ILE A 38 -20.54 37.00 33.83
C ILE A 38 -20.00 36.77 32.42
N ALA A 39 -19.70 37.84 31.68
CA ALA A 39 -19.10 37.75 30.35
C ALA A 39 -17.76 37.01 30.38
N ILE A 40 -16.87 37.33 31.32
CA ILE A 40 -15.57 36.64 31.48
C ILE A 40 -15.75 35.16 31.78
N ILE A 41 -16.67 34.79 32.70
CA ILE A 41 -16.92 33.38 33.03
C ILE A 41 -17.42 32.61 31.80
N ILE A 42 -18.35 33.18 31.04
CA ILE A 42 -18.87 32.57 29.80
C ILE A 42 -17.73 32.43 28.78
N SER A 43 -16.90 33.46 28.59
CA SER A 43 -15.78 33.42 27.65
C SER A 43 -14.72 32.38 28.03
N VAL A 44 -14.41 32.22 29.33
CA VAL A 44 -13.50 31.16 29.81
C VAL A 44 -14.10 29.78 29.55
N LEU A 45 -15.38 29.57 29.86
CA LEU A 45 -16.05 28.30 29.60
C LEU A 45 -16.09 27.97 28.10
N VAL A 46 -16.37 28.95 27.25
CA VAL A 46 -16.37 28.78 25.79
C VAL A 46 -14.96 28.50 25.28
N ALA A 47 -13.93 29.18 25.79
CA ALA A 47 -12.55 28.92 25.39
C ALA A 47 -12.10 27.51 25.82
N VAL A 48 -12.34 27.11 27.07
CA VAL A 48 -12.00 25.77 27.59
C VAL A 48 -12.77 24.68 26.84
N ALA A 49 -14.06 24.87 26.55
CA ALA A 49 -14.84 23.94 25.75
C ALA A 49 -14.33 23.85 24.31
N SER A 50 -13.99 24.98 23.68
CA SER A 50 -13.54 25.00 22.28
C SER A 50 -12.14 24.39 22.10
N PHE A 51 -11.18 24.75 22.96
CA PHE A 51 -9.82 24.21 22.90
C PHE A 51 -9.72 22.80 23.49
N GLY A 52 -10.46 22.51 24.56
CA GLY A 52 -10.48 21.18 25.17
C GLY A 52 -11.12 20.14 24.26
N TYR A 53 -12.28 20.47 23.67
CA TYR A 53 -12.94 19.57 22.72
C TYR A 53 -12.18 19.48 21.39
N GLY A 54 -11.67 20.60 20.87
CA GLY A 54 -10.85 20.61 19.65
C GLY A 54 -9.54 19.83 19.81
N GLY A 55 -8.87 19.94 20.96
CA GLY A 55 -7.66 19.19 21.28
C GLY A 55 -7.91 17.70 21.50
N TYR A 56 -8.98 17.34 22.21
CA TYR A 56 -9.37 15.93 22.40
C TYR A 56 -9.75 15.26 21.08
N HIS A 57 -10.55 15.91 20.22
CA HIS A 57 -10.87 15.36 18.91
C HIS A 57 -9.66 15.26 17.99
N GLN A 58 -8.74 16.23 18.03
CA GLN A 58 -7.51 16.15 17.25
C GLN A 58 -6.62 14.98 17.72
N TYR A 59 -6.53 14.75 19.02
CA TYR A 59 -5.81 13.63 19.61
C TYR A 59 -6.42 12.26 19.21
N ASP A 60 -7.75 12.15 19.27
CA ASP A 60 -8.50 10.94 18.90
C ASP A 60 -8.38 10.62 17.40
N ILE A 61 -8.43 11.65 16.54
CA ILE A 61 -8.18 11.52 15.10
C ILE A 61 -6.74 11.07 14.84
N ASN A 62 -5.76 11.68 15.52
CA ASN A 62 -4.36 11.31 15.33
C ASN A 62 -4.09 9.88 15.79
N GLN A 63 -4.68 9.41 16.90
CA GLN A 63 -4.59 7.99 17.29
C GLN A 63 -5.21 7.05 16.26
N THR A 64 -6.33 7.46 15.64
CA THR A 64 -6.98 6.65 14.60
C THR A 64 -6.13 6.57 13.33
N ILE A 65 -5.46 7.67 12.97
CA ILE A 65 -4.51 7.73 11.85
C ILE A 65 -3.28 6.86 12.17
N GLU A 66 -2.64 7.05 13.32
CA GLU A 66 -1.48 6.23 13.74
C GLU A 66 -1.79 4.73 13.73
N ALA A 67 -2.97 4.33 14.22
CA ALA A 67 -3.38 2.92 14.18
C ALA A 67 -3.62 2.40 12.75
N ALA A 68 -4.14 3.23 11.85
CA ALA A 68 -4.30 2.87 10.44
C ALA A 68 -2.95 2.77 9.73
N ASP A 69 -2.02 3.69 10.01
CA ASP A 69 -0.66 3.69 9.45
C ASP A 69 0.13 2.47 9.92
N ASP A 70 -0.01 2.07 11.18
CA ASP A 70 0.59 0.84 11.72
C ASP A 70 0.05 -0.42 11.01
N GLU A 71 -1.27 -0.50 10.78
CA GLU A 71 -1.89 -1.60 10.05
C GLU A 71 -1.46 -1.62 8.57
N PHE A 72 -1.34 -0.45 7.93
CA PHE A 72 -0.79 -0.35 6.59
C PHE A 72 0.64 -0.89 6.55
N ALA A 73 1.51 -0.40 7.44
CA ALA A 73 2.92 -0.76 7.48
C ALA A 73 3.15 -2.26 7.72
N ASP A 74 2.41 -2.87 8.65
CA ASP A 74 2.50 -4.32 8.91
C ASP A 74 2.06 -5.16 7.69
N ASN A 75 1.02 -4.74 6.97
CA ASN A 75 0.60 -5.42 5.73
C ASN A 75 1.57 -5.16 4.57
N ALA A 76 2.17 -3.97 4.50
CA ALA A 76 3.20 -3.63 3.51
C ALA A 76 4.47 -4.48 3.70
N ASP A 77 4.93 -4.69 4.94
CA ASP A 77 6.07 -5.57 5.24
C ASP A 77 5.78 -7.04 4.86
N LYS A 78 4.59 -7.54 5.23
CA LYS A 78 4.16 -8.90 4.84
C LYS A 78 4.01 -9.04 3.33
N PHE A 79 3.48 -8.01 2.66
CA PHE A 79 3.38 -7.98 1.21
C PHE A 79 4.76 -8.06 0.57
N THR A 80 5.68 -7.19 0.97
CA THR A 80 7.02 -7.08 0.37
C THR A 80 7.82 -8.37 0.51
N LYS A 81 7.79 -9.00 1.69
CA LYS A 81 8.44 -10.30 1.93
C LYS A 81 7.86 -11.41 1.06
N LEU A 82 6.53 -11.56 1.06
CA LEU A 82 5.88 -12.60 0.28
C LEU A 82 6.04 -12.36 -1.22
N TYR A 83 6.06 -11.09 -1.63
CA TYR A 83 6.30 -10.68 -3.01
C TYR A 83 7.65 -11.17 -3.49
N LYS A 84 8.73 -10.87 -2.74
CA LYS A 84 10.08 -11.25 -3.14
C LYS A 84 10.23 -12.77 -3.26
N THR A 85 9.77 -13.53 -2.26
CA THR A 85 9.80 -15.00 -2.33
C THR A 85 9.02 -15.53 -3.52
N THR A 86 7.81 -15.01 -3.76
CA THR A 86 6.97 -15.47 -4.89
C THR A 86 7.59 -15.12 -6.23
N TYR A 87 8.26 -13.96 -6.32
CA TYR A 87 8.97 -13.55 -7.51
C TYR A 87 10.17 -14.46 -7.79
N ASP A 88 11.01 -14.73 -6.80
CA ASP A 88 12.18 -15.61 -6.94
C ASP A 88 11.76 -17.01 -7.42
N ASP A 89 10.73 -17.58 -6.78
CA ASP A 89 10.21 -18.92 -7.11
C ASP A 89 9.69 -18.99 -8.56
N ILE A 90 8.93 -17.98 -9.00
CA ILE A 90 8.34 -18.00 -10.35
C ILE A 90 9.34 -17.63 -11.45
N GLU A 91 10.33 -16.79 -11.15
CA GLU A 91 11.46 -16.51 -12.06
C GLU A 91 12.27 -17.79 -12.29
N GLU A 92 12.59 -18.53 -11.21
CA GLU A 92 13.28 -19.81 -11.30
C GLU A 92 12.50 -20.80 -12.16
N SER A 93 11.18 -20.92 -11.95
CA SER A 93 10.32 -21.79 -12.77
C SER A 93 10.26 -21.36 -14.24
N GLY A 94 10.16 -20.06 -14.52
CA GLY A 94 10.19 -19.56 -15.90
C GLY A 94 11.50 -19.87 -16.62
N ASN A 95 12.63 -19.70 -15.92
CA ASN A 95 13.95 -20.04 -16.46
C ASN A 95 14.13 -21.55 -16.62
N SER A 96 13.64 -22.37 -15.68
CA SER A 96 13.64 -23.84 -15.77
C SER A 96 12.86 -24.32 -17.01
N ILE A 97 11.68 -23.75 -17.28
CA ILE A 97 10.90 -24.06 -18.49
C ILE A 97 11.65 -23.67 -19.76
N LYS A 98 12.26 -22.48 -19.78
CA LYS A 98 13.11 -22.01 -20.90
C LYS A 98 14.27 -22.97 -21.19
N ASP A 99 14.93 -23.44 -20.14
CA ASP A 99 16.08 -24.33 -20.23
C ASP A 99 15.68 -25.73 -20.71
N SER A 100 14.58 -26.29 -20.19
CA SER A 100 14.01 -27.56 -20.67
C SER A 100 13.63 -27.51 -22.14
N TRP A 101 13.00 -26.41 -22.57
CA TRP A 101 12.65 -26.19 -23.96
C TRP A 101 13.88 -26.10 -24.87
N THR A 102 14.91 -25.37 -24.43
CA THR A 102 16.19 -25.26 -25.14
C THR A 102 16.87 -26.62 -25.27
N LYS A 103 16.93 -27.37 -24.16
CA LYS A 103 17.55 -28.70 -24.11
C LYS A 103 16.84 -29.69 -25.03
N GLY A 104 15.51 -29.77 -24.98
CA GLY A 104 14.74 -30.70 -25.82
C GLY A 104 14.90 -30.43 -27.31
N ILE A 105 15.05 -29.16 -27.72
CA ILE A 105 15.37 -28.81 -29.12
C ILE A 105 16.77 -29.30 -29.51
N VAL A 106 17.77 -29.10 -28.64
CA VAL A 106 19.15 -29.52 -28.89
C VAL A 106 19.26 -31.05 -28.96
N GLU A 107 18.58 -31.77 -28.07
CA GLU A 107 18.59 -33.24 -28.04
C GLU A 107 17.91 -33.82 -29.28
N ALA A 108 16.73 -33.34 -29.67
CA ALA A 108 16.07 -33.80 -30.90
C ALA A 108 16.94 -33.54 -32.14
N ALA A 109 17.62 -32.38 -32.21
CA ALA A 109 18.52 -32.08 -33.31
C ALA A 109 19.75 -33.00 -33.36
N ALA A 110 20.25 -33.44 -32.20
CA ALA A 110 21.38 -34.38 -32.12
C ALA A 110 21.00 -35.79 -32.62
N ASP A 111 19.74 -36.18 -32.43
CA ASP A 111 19.20 -37.49 -32.82
C ASP A 111 18.56 -37.51 -34.24
N ASP A 112 18.67 -36.42 -35.00
CA ASP A 112 18.02 -36.23 -36.32
C ASP A 112 16.48 -36.39 -36.26
N GLU A 113 15.90 -36.04 -35.10
CA GLU A 113 14.46 -36.07 -34.82
C GLU A 113 13.85 -34.67 -34.83
N LYS A 114 12.53 -34.60 -34.97
CA LYS A 114 11.79 -33.34 -34.77
C LYS A 114 11.42 -33.21 -33.31
N ALA A 115 11.78 -32.08 -32.70
CA ALA A 115 11.39 -31.78 -31.33
C ALA A 115 9.86 -31.71 -31.21
N ASP A 116 9.28 -32.52 -30.32
CA ASP A 116 7.89 -32.38 -29.89
C ASP A 116 7.82 -31.29 -28.81
N ILE A 117 7.69 -30.05 -29.30
CA ILE A 117 7.67 -28.86 -28.45
C ILE A 117 6.55 -28.92 -27.41
N THR A 118 5.38 -29.46 -27.77
CA THR A 118 4.26 -29.55 -26.84
C THR A 118 4.61 -30.47 -25.68
N SER A 119 5.13 -31.67 -25.97
CA SER A 119 5.53 -32.61 -24.92
C SER A 119 6.63 -32.04 -24.03
N ILE A 120 7.64 -31.37 -24.61
CA ILE A 120 8.75 -30.77 -23.84
C ILE A 120 8.24 -29.70 -22.87
N VAL A 121 7.35 -28.82 -23.35
CA VAL A 121 6.80 -27.74 -22.51
C VAL A 121 5.84 -28.30 -21.44
N GLU A 122 5.02 -29.29 -21.77
CA GLU A 122 4.14 -29.96 -20.81
C GLU A 122 4.92 -30.64 -19.68
N GLU A 123 6.00 -31.36 -20.01
CA GLU A 123 6.87 -31.99 -19.00
C GLU A 123 7.55 -30.94 -18.12
N ALA A 124 8.07 -29.86 -18.72
CA ALA A 124 8.67 -28.77 -17.97
C ALA A 124 7.67 -28.07 -17.03
N LEU A 125 6.41 -27.93 -17.43
CA LEU A 125 5.35 -27.40 -16.57
C LEU A 125 5.04 -28.34 -15.41
N VAL A 126 5.00 -29.65 -15.65
CA VAL A 126 4.80 -30.66 -14.59
C VAL A 126 5.93 -30.60 -13.57
N ASP A 127 7.19 -30.49 -14.02
CA ASP A 127 8.36 -30.39 -13.14
C ASP A 127 8.33 -29.14 -12.25
N ASN A 128 7.72 -28.05 -12.74
CA ASN A 128 7.61 -26.78 -12.03
C ASN A 128 6.24 -26.55 -11.37
N GLN A 129 5.34 -27.54 -11.41
CA GLN A 129 3.93 -27.35 -11.06
C GLN A 129 3.74 -26.90 -9.61
N GLU A 130 4.48 -27.49 -8.67
CA GLU A 130 4.38 -27.11 -7.25
C GLU A 130 4.73 -25.64 -7.02
N SER A 131 5.79 -25.15 -7.65
CA SER A 131 6.21 -23.74 -7.56
C SER A 131 5.18 -22.79 -8.15
N ILE A 132 4.64 -23.15 -9.32
CA ILE A 132 3.59 -22.39 -10.02
C ILE A 132 2.31 -22.32 -9.18
N ASP A 133 1.88 -23.44 -8.59
CA ASP A 133 0.68 -23.52 -7.75
C ASP A 133 0.86 -22.73 -6.44
N ASN A 134 2.05 -22.81 -5.83
CA ASN A 134 2.40 -22.02 -4.65
C ASN A 134 2.41 -20.52 -4.96
N SER A 135 2.99 -20.12 -6.09
CA SER A 135 3.01 -18.73 -6.55
C SER A 135 1.61 -18.19 -6.83
N THR A 136 0.75 -19.00 -7.46
CA THR A 136 -0.68 -18.70 -7.66
C THR A 136 -1.45 -18.61 -6.34
N THR A 137 -1.07 -19.38 -5.33
CA THR A 137 -1.66 -19.24 -3.99
C THR A 137 -1.18 -17.95 -3.31
N ASN A 138 0.10 -17.62 -3.46
CA ASN A 138 0.67 -16.41 -2.87
C ASN A 138 0.14 -15.14 -3.51
N ILE A 139 -0.16 -15.13 -4.81
CA ILE A 139 -0.78 -13.94 -5.44
C ILE A 139 -2.16 -13.63 -4.85
N HIS A 140 -2.93 -14.64 -4.44
CA HIS A 140 -4.18 -14.40 -3.70
C HIS A 140 -3.94 -13.83 -2.29
N LYS A 141 -2.87 -14.21 -1.60
CA LYS A 141 -2.51 -13.63 -0.30
C LYS A 141 -2.02 -12.18 -0.45
N LEU A 142 -1.18 -11.91 -1.45
CA LEU A 142 -0.74 -10.56 -1.80
C LEU A 142 -1.93 -9.65 -2.10
N LYS A 143 -2.94 -10.15 -2.83
CA LYS A 143 -4.18 -9.40 -3.05
C LYS A 143 -4.91 -9.07 -1.75
N LYS A 144 -4.97 -9.99 -0.78
CA LYS A 144 -5.57 -9.72 0.53
C LYS A 144 -4.81 -8.64 1.31
N TYR A 145 -3.47 -8.68 1.32
CA TYR A 145 -2.68 -7.61 1.94
C TYR A 145 -2.91 -6.27 1.24
N LEU A 146 -3.00 -6.27 -0.09
CA LEU A 146 -3.34 -5.08 -0.87
C LEU A 146 -4.72 -4.52 -0.51
N ASP A 147 -5.72 -5.38 -0.35
CA ASP A 147 -7.06 -4.94 0.04
C ASP A 147 -7.05 -4.33 1.46
N THR A 148 -6.34 -4.95 2.40
CA THR A 148 -6.14 -4.39 3.75
C THR A 148 -5.43 -3.05 3.71
N MET A 149 -4.32 -2.92 2.95
CA MET A 149 -3.60 -1.65 2.80
C MET A 149 -4.50 -0.54 2.25
N ASN A 150 -5.37 -0.84 1.29
CA ASN A 150 -6.34 0.12 0.77
C ASN A 150 -7.39 0.54 1.81
N ASP A 151 -7.84 -0.39 2.66
CA ASP A 151 -8.81 -0.09 3.71
C ASP A 151 -8.23 0.83 4.80
N TYR A 152 -6.91 0.79 5.00
CA TYR A 152 -6.17 1.62 5.96
C TYR A 152 -5.33 2.73 5.31
N ASP A 153 -5.59 3.06 4.04
CA ASP A 153 -4.85 4.10 3.33
C ASP A 153 -5.20 5.51 3.87
N THR A 154 -4.26 6.10 4.59
CA THR A 154 -4.33 7.49 5.10
C THR A 154 -3.72 8.50 4.13
N GLY A 155 -3.05 8.02 3.07
CA GLY A 155 -2.24 8.80 2.13
C GLY A 155 -0.78 9.02 2.55
N GLU A 156 -0.32 8.42 3.66
CA GLU A 156 1.10 8.49 4.07
C GLU A 156 2.00 7.61 3.19
N TYR A 157 1.52 6.44 2.78
CA TYR A 157 2.27 5.44 2.02
C TYR A 157 1.87 5.40 0.54
N ASP A 158 2.75 4.88 -0.32
CA ASP A 158 2.49 4.74 -1.76
C ASP A 158 1.76 3.43 -2.08
N TYR A 159 0.45 3.39 -1.82
CA TYR A 159 -0.41 2.26 -2.19
C TYR A 159 -0.32 1.88 -3.69
N ASP A 160 -0.15 2.88 -4.56
CA ASP A 160 -0.12 2.67 -6.01
C ASP A 160 1.13 1.88 -6.43
N ALA A 161 2.27 2.09 -5.77
CA ALA A 161 3.47 1.26 -5.95
C ALA A 161 3.20 -0.22 -5.64
N TYR A 162 2.57 -0.53 -4.50
CA TYR A 162 2.18 -1.91 -4.14
C TYR A 162 1.21 -2.53 -5.14
N ASN A 163 0.21 -1.76 -5.60
CA ASN A 163 -0.76 -2.22 -6.59
C ASN A 163 -0.11 -2.48 -7.97
N LYS A 164 0.83 -1.64 -8.37
CA LYS A 164 1.65 -1.83 -9.57
C LYS A 164 2.48 -3.11 -9.44
N ALA A 165 3.20 -3.28 -8.34
CA ALA A 165 4.02 -4.47 -8.07
C ALA A 165 3.17 -5.75 -8.17
N TYR A 166 2.02 -5.79 -7.49
CA TYR A 166 1.07 -6.91 -7.55
C TYR A 166 0.69 -7.27 -8.99
N LYS A 167 0.31 -6.28 -9.81
CA LYS A 167 -0.11 -6.51 -11.20
C LYS A 167 1.02 -7.06 -12.06
N ARG A 168 2.26 -6.59 -11.85
CA ARG A 168 3.43 -7.08 -12.59
C ARG A 168 3.74 -8.53 -12.24
N LEU A 169 3.79 -8.86 -10.94
CA LEU A 169 4.03 -10.23 -10.50
C LEU A 169 2.92 -11.19 -10.95
N ASN A 170 1.65 -10.78 -10.86
CA ASN A 170 0.54 -11.58 -11.38
C ASN A 170 0.67 -11.82 -12.90
N SER A 171 1.17 -10.83 -13.65
CA SER A 171 1.39 -11.00 -15.09
C SER A 171 2.52 -12.00 -15.39
N LEU A 172 3.61 -11.98 -14.60
CA LEU A 172 4.69 -12.95 -14.70
C LEU A 172 4.19 -14.36 -14.38
N ILE A 173 3.48 -14.55 -13.26
CA ILE A 173 2.89 -15.84 -12.87
C ILE A 173 2.00 -16.38 -14.00
N ASN A 174 1.04 -15.59 -14.48
CA ASN A 174 0.16 -16.04 -15.56
C ASN A 174 0.92 -16.42 -16.84
N TYR A 175 2.03 -15.75 -17.13
CA TYR A 175 2.84 -16.06 -18.31
C TYR A 175 3.66 -17.34 -18.15
N VAL A 176 4.21 -17.59 -16.96
CA VAL A 176 4.96 -18.81 -16.64
C VAL A 176 4.04 -20.02 -16.55
N SER A 177 2.81 -19.86 -16.04
CA SER A 177 1.82 -20.94 -15.95
C SER A 177 1.22 -21.38 -17.29
N ASP A 178 1.24 -20.50 -18.30
CA ASP A 178 0.69 -20.77 -19.64
C ASP A 178 1.66 -20.29 -20.73
N PRO A 179 2.82 -20.96 -20.87
CA PRO A 179 3.84 -20.61 -21.84
C PRO A 179 3.30 -20.78 -23.27
N SER A 180 3.55 -19.80 -24.12
CA SER A 180 3.05 -19.79 -25.50
C SER A 180 4.02 -19.17 -26.50
N GLY A 181 3.85 -19.54 -27.77
CA GLY A 181 4.66 -19.04 -28.88
C GLY A 181 5.87 -19.91 -29.19
N SER A 182 6.91 -19.28 -29.74
CA SER A 182 8.23 -19.89 -29.96
C SER A 182 9.14 -19.72 -28.74
N LEU A 183 10.21 -20.52 -28.63
CA LEU A 183 11.22 -20.35 -27.59
C LEU A 183 11.77 -18.92 -27.52
N THR A 184 12.06 -18.29 -28.67
CA THR A 184 12.55 -16.90 -28.71
C THR A 184 11.52 -15.93 -28.16
N SER A 185 10.27 -16.00 -28.63
CA SER A 185 9.21 -15.13 -28.11
C SER A 185 8.91 -15.36 -26.63
N TYR A 186 9.06 -16.61 -26.16
CA TYR A 186 8.93 -16.94 -24.75
C TYR A 186 10.03 -16.29 -23.92
N SER A 187 11.27 -16.49 -24.33
CA SER A 187 12.46 -15.95 -23.65
C SER A 187 12.40 -14.42 -23.58
N ASP A 188 12.15 -13.74 -24.71
CA ASP A 188 12.10 -12.28 -24.77
C ASP A 188 11.00 -11.71 -23.85
N LYS A 189 9.84 -12.39 -23.81
CA LYS A 189 8.71 -11.94 -23.01
C LYS A 189 8.92 -12.22 -21.53
N LEU A 190 9.51 -13.37 -21.18
CA LEU A 190 9.91 -13.70 -19.81
C LEU A 190 10.88 -12.65 -19.28
N ASP A 191 11.97 -12.37 -19.99
CA ASP A 191 12.99 -11.39 -19.59
C ASP A 191 12.37 -9.99 -19.38
N THR A 192 11.44 -9.59 -20.26
CA THR A 192 10.70 -8.32 -20.11
C THR A 192 9.86 -8.31 -18.83
N LEU A 193 9.13 -9.38 -18.53
CA LEU A 193 8.26 -9.47 -17.36
C LEU A 193 9.05 -9.54 -16.06
N VAL A 194 10.18 -10.26 -16.06
CA VAL A 194 11.14 -10.30 -14.95
C VAL A 194 11.68 -8.89 -14.68
N SER A 195 12.14 -8.17 -15.71
CA SER A 195 12.59 -6.78 -15.55
C SER A 195 11.49 -5.85 -15.03
N ASP A 196 10.25 -5.99 -15.51
CA ASP A 196 9.10 -5.20 -15.04
C ASP A 196 8.78 -5.47 -13.56
N VAL A 197 8.99 -6.70 -13.09
CA VAL A 197 8.80 -7.11 -11.69
C VAL A 197 9.93 -6.59 -10.81
N ASP A 198 11.18 -6.72 -11.25
CA ASP A 198 12.36 -6.16 -10.58
C ASP A 198 12.25 -4.66 -10.34
N ASP A 199 11.83 -3.93 -11.38
CA ASP A 199 11.66 -2.48 -11.28
C ASP A 199 10.50 -2.10 -10.35
N ALA A 200 9.41 -2.88 -10.34
CA ALA A 200 8.31 -2.64 -9.41
C ALA A 200 8.66 -3.02 -7.96
N TYR A 201 9.55 -3.99 -7.75
CA TYR A 201 10.03 -4.36 -6.41
C TYR A 201 10.86 -3.24 -5.77
N LYS A 202 11.73 -2.58 -6.54
CA LYS A 202 12.51 -1.42 -6.07
C LYS A 202 11.65 -0.25 -5.59
N ASP A 203 10.44 -0.14 -6.12
CA ASP A 203 9.49 0.92 -5.73
C ASP A 203 8.85 0.65 -4.35
N ILE A 204 8.97 -0.57 -3.81
CA ILE A 204 8.28 -1.00 -2.57
C ILE A 204 9.21 -1.58 -1.49
N GLU A 205 10.53 -1.66 -1.73
CA GLU A 205 11.53 -2.15 -0.76
C GLU A 205 12.12 -1.07 0.17
#